data_AF-A0A377Y0Q6-F1
#
_entry.id   AF-A0A377Y0Q6-F1
#
_cell.length_a   1.000
_cell.length_b   1.000
_cell.length_c   1.000
_cell.angle_alpha   90.00
_cell.angle_beta   90.00
_cell.angle_gamma   90.00
#
_symmetry.space_group_name_H-M   'P 1'
#
loop_
_entity.id
_entity.type
_entity.pdbx_description
1 polymer ?
#
loop_
_entity_poly.entity_id
_entity_poly.type
_entity_poly.pdbx_seq_one_letter_code
_entity_poly.pdbx_strand_id
1 'polypeptide(L)'
;MPESVDLSYAIGLKPAQAIEYFQSKGYTIGFNWHEVEARAHATAFTVAGILRQDILQDVRAGLQDSLDNGLTLEQFRRQMTQKLTQKGWLADKAKLVADEDGVLEGKQLTPRRLRTIFETNMQSSYGAGRYTQQMENAADRPYWTRVAVMDLRTRPAHAALNGLTARYDDPIWQFAYPPDGWGCRCRVRARSQSDIDGKSISVWSSEGHLETVQQAWGPQDTREVQAFRYNGQLYTPDAGFGHNPGQGWLAGLGQRLMDRSTNAPPQMAALAVQHTLSEPQLLDAITSDMRRFVNQSLPA
;
A
#
# COMPACT_ATOMS: atom_id res chain seq x y z
N MET A 1 27.32 -17.94 15.75
CA MET A 1 25.85 -17.94 15.94
C MET A 1 25.48 -16.58 16.51
N PRO A 2 24.38 -15.94 16.08
CA PRO A 2 23.95 -14.68 16.67
C PRO A 2 23.74 -14.83 18.18
N GLU A 3 24.02 -13.78 18.94
CA GLU A 3 23.80 -13.76 20.39
C GLU A 3 22.33 -13.97 20.73
N SER A 4 22.03 -14.49 21.93
CA SER A 4 20.65 -14.67 22.39
C SER A 4 19.89 -13.34 22.40
N VAL A 5 18.76 -13.31 21.69
CA VAL A 5 17.85 -12.17 21.58
C VAL A 5 16.84 -12.20 22.71
N ASP A 6 16.69 -11.08 23.41
CA ASP A 6 15.53 -10.83 24.25
C ASP A 6 14.42 -10.20 23.40
N LEU A 7 13.47 -11.04 22.98
CA LEU A 7 12.33 -10.61 22.19
C LEU A 7 11.39 -9.71 22.98
N SER A 8 11.31 -9.86 24.31
CA SER A 8 10.44 -9.03 25.14
C SER A 8 10.95 -7.59 25.21
N TYR A 9 12.26 -7.41 25.29
CA TYR A 9 12.92 -6.12 25.16
C TYR A 9 12.74 -5.54 23.75
N ALA A 10 13.00 -6.33 22.70
CA ALA A 10 12.90 -5.88 21.31
C ALA A 10 11.49 -5.40 20.91
N ILE A 11 10.44 -6.05 21.43
CA ILE A 11 9.03 -5.68 21.18
C ILE A 11 8.69 -4.30 21.76
N GLY A 12 9.37 -3.86 22.82
CA GLY A 12 9.16 -2.55 23.44
C GLY A 12 9.91 -1.40 22.77
N LEU A 13 10.80 -1.69 21.82
CA LEU A 13 11.62 -0.70 21.12
C LEU A 13 10.88 -0.09 19.93
N LYS A 14 11.23 1.15 19.57
CA LYS A 14 10.83 1.70 18.28
C LYS A 14 11.42 0.84 17.15
N PRO A 15 10.73 0.69 16.00
CA PRO A 15 11.23 0.01 14.81
C PRO A 15 12.73 0.22 14.51
N ALA A 16 13.22 1.46 14.47
CA ALA A 16 14.64 1.75 14.23
C ALA A 16 15.56 1.19 15.34
N GLN A 17 15.16 1.32 16.61
CA GLN A 17 15.92 0.81 17.76
C GLN A 17 15.87 -0.73 17.83
N ALA A 18 14.74 -1.34 17.43
CA ALA A 18 14.63 -2.78 17.31
C ALA A 18 15.57 -3.30 16.21
N ILE A 19 15.63 -2.62 15.07
CA ILE A 19 16.57 -2.90 13.97
C ILE A 19 18.01 -2.84 14.47
N GLU A 20 18.40 -1.76 15.15
CA GLU A 20 19.75 -1.61 15.73
C GLU A 20 20.04 -2.70 16.77
N TYR A 21 19.07 -3.04 17.61
CA TYR A 21 19.20 -4.12 18.60
C TYR A 21 19.46 -5.47 17.92
N PHE A 22 18.69 -5.84 16.90
CA PHE A 22 18.91 -7.06 16.14
C PHE A 22 20.27 -7.06 15.41
N GLN A 23 20.68 -5.93 14.82
CA GLN A 23 22.00 -5.80 14.19
C GLN A 23 23.13 -5.96 15.21
N SER A 24 23.01 -5.37 16.40
CA SER A 24 23.98 -5.53 17.50
C SER A 24 24.12 -6.98 17.96
N LYS A 25 23.08 -7.80 17.79
CA LYS A 25 23.05 -9.24 18.10
C LYS A 25 23.56 -10.12 16.95
N GLY A 26 24.07 -9.51 15.87
CA GLY A 26 24.64 -10.21 14.72
C GLY A 26 23.61 -10.63 13.68
N TYR A 27 22.38 -10.09 13.72
CA TYR A 27 21.40 -10.30 12.65
C TYR A 27 21.62 -9.26 11.55
N THR A 28 22.01 -9.70 10.37
CA THR A 28 22.15 -8.83 9.20
C THR A 28 20.77 -8.47 8.65
N ILE A 29 20.36 -7.21 8.80
CA ILE A 29 19.21 -6.64 8.09
C ILE A 29 19.73 -6.08 6.77
N GLY A 30 19.70 -6.90 5.73
CA GLY A 30 20.46 -6.71 4.49
C GLY A 30 19.91 -5.68 3.49
N PHE A 31 19.21 -4.64 3.92
CA PHE A 31 18.60 -3.66 3.00
C PHE A 31 18.68 -2.21 3.52
N ASN A 32 18.67 -1.25 2.59
CA ASN A 32 18.62 0.18 2.92
C ASN A 32 17.21 0.53 3.45
N TRP A 33 17.03 0.36 4.75
CA TRP A 33 15.75 0.53 5.41
C TRP A 33 15.16 1.93 5.25
N HIS A 34 15.98 2.97 5.10
CA HIS A 34 15.54 4.34 4.84
C HIS A 34 14.81 4.47 3.48
N GLU A 35 15.23 3.74 2.45
CA GLU A 35 14.53 3.75 1.16
C GLU A 35 13.19 3.00 1.20
N VAL A 36 13.16 1.91 1.96
CA VAL A 36 11.93 1.15 2.23
C VAL A 36 10.93 2.00 2.99
N GLU A 37 11.40 2.68 4.04
CA GLU A 37 10.65 3.64 4.84
C GLU A 37 10.08 4.76 3.96
N ALA A 38 10.90 5.42 3.14
CA ALA A 38 10.44 6.48 2.24
C ALA A 38 9.37 6.01 1.24
N ARG A 39 9.51 4.83 0.63
CA ARG A 39 8.49 4.28 -0.30
C ARG A 39 7.20 3.89 0.42
N ALA A 40 7.34 3.27 1.59
CA ALA A 40 6.22 2.87 2.43
C ALA A 40 5.43 4.08 2.92
N HIS A 41 6.12 5.18 3.25
CA HIS A 41 5.51 6.47 3.55
C HIS A 41 4.81 7.04 2.34
N ALA A 42 5.45 7.02 1.16
CA ALA A 42 4.82 7.54 -0.04
C ALA A 42 3.46 6.85 -0.28
N THR A 43 3.42 5.52 -0.26
CA THR A 43 2.17 4.77 -0.45
C THR A 43 1.13 4.92 0.68
N ALA A 44 1.53 5.26 1.91
CA ALA A 44 0.66 5.35 3.09
C ALA A 44 -0.25 6.59 3.15
N PHE A 45 -0.12 7.55 2.25
CA PHE A 45 -0.75 8.86 2.41
C PHE A 45 -1.96 9.10 1.52
N THR A 46 -2.63 8.02 1.11
CA THR A 46 -3.83 8.15 0.28
C THR A 46 -5.09 8.02 1.14
N VAL A 47 -5.65 9.18 1.51
CA VAL A 47 -6.96 9.22 2.19
C VAL A 47 -7.98 9.89 1.28
N ALA A 48 -8.97 9.12 0.84
CA ALA A 48 -10.02 9.61 -0.05
C ALA A 48 -11.11 10.32 0.75
N GLY A 49 -11.57 11.49 0.28
CA GLY A 49 -12.72 12.21 0.83
C GLY A 49 -12.49 12.87 2.19
N ILE A 50 -11.28 13.35 2.46
CA ILE A 50 -11.00 14.34 3.52
C ILE A 50 -10.65 15.63 2.78
N LEU A 51 -11.50 16.65 2.90
CA LEU A 51 -11.32 17.90 2.15
C LEU A 51 -10.59 18.98 2.95
N ARG A 52 -10.68 18.95 4.28
CA ARG A 52 -9.90 19.89 5.10
C ARG A 52 -8.47 19.40 5.26
N GLN A 53 -7.54 20.27 4.86
CA GLN A 53 -6.11 20.04 4.88
C GLN A 53 -5.59 19.70 6.28
N ASP A 54 -6.10 20.38 7.31
CA ASP A 54 -5.66 20.20 8.69
C ASP A 54 -5.95 18.78 9.23
N ILE A 55 -7.11 18.21 8.90
CA ILE A 55 -7.44 16.81 9.22
C ILE A 55 -6.57 15.86 8.41
N LEU A 56 -6.39 16.12 7.11
CA LEU A 56 -5.60 15.24 6.27
C LEU A 56 -4.17 15.13 6.80
N GLN A 57 -3.59 16.26 7.22
CA GLN A 57 -2.29 16.33 7.87
C GLN A 57 -2.27 15.58 9.20
N ASP A 58 -3.32 15.66 10.02
CA ASP A 58 -3.39 14.93 11.28
C ASP A 58 -3.47 13.42 11.10
N VAL A 59 -4.30 12.95 10.16
CA VAL A 59 -4.41 11.54 9.81
C VAL A 59 -3.08 11.02 9.29
N ARG A 60 -2.45 11.77 8.39
CA ARG A 60 -1.11 11.48 7.86
C ARG A 60 -0.08 11.37 8.98
N ALA A 61 0.01 12.37 9.85
CA ALA A 61 0.93 12.36 10.99
C ALA A 61 0.66 11.17 11.92
N GLY A 62 -0.60 10.81 12.15
CA GLY A 62 -0.95 9.62 12.95
C GLY A 62 -0.53 8.30 12.28
N LEU A 63 -0.67 8.19 10.95
CA LEU A 63 -0.21 7.01 10.21
C LEU A 63 1.32 6.92 10.19
N GLN A 64 2.00 8.05 10.03
CA GLN A 64 3.46 8.15 10.14
C GLN A 64 3.94 7.70 11.51
N ASP A 65 3.38 8.28 12.59
CA ASP A 65 3.68 7.92 13.97
C ASP A 65 3.45 6.42 14.23
N SER A 66 2.42 5.85 13.58
CA SER A 66 2.14 4.41 13.67
C SER A 66 3.19 3.54 13.00
N LEU A 67 3.74 3.97 11.86
CA LEU A 67 4.84 3.28 11.19
C LEU A 67 6.14 3.41 11.99
N ASP A 68 6.45 4.61 12.44
CA ASP A 68 7.74 4.94 13.09
C ASP A 68 7.86 4.34 14.49
N ASN A 69 6.74 4.19 15.18
CA ASN A 69 6.69 3.74 16.58
C ASN A 69 5.93 2.43 16.77
N GLY A 70 5.48 1.78 15.69
CA GLY A 70 4.80 0.48 15.76
C GLY A 70 3.45 0.49 16.47
N LEU A 71 2.68 1.58 16.33
CA LEU A 71 1.41 1.73 17.04
C LEU A 71 0.34 0.76 16.55
N THR A 72 -0.54 0.33 17.46
CA THR A 72 -1.71 -0.48 17.14
C THR A 72 -2.85 0.36 16.58
N LEU A 73 -3.78 -0.29 15.90
CA LEU A 73 -5.04 0.32 15.45
C LEU A 73 -5.79 1.04 16.59
N GLU A 74 -5.78 0.46 17.79
CA GLU A 74 -6.47 1.05 18.93
C GLU A 74 -5.78 2.33 19.41
N GLN A 75 -4.45 2.34 19.46
CA GLN A 75 -3.66 3.53 19.79
C GLN A 75 -3.87 4.64 18.76
N PHE A 76 -3.79 4.30 17.45
CA PHE A 76 -4.09 5.24 16.37
C PHE A 76 -5.51 5.80 16.48
N ARG A 77 -6.52 4.93 16.69
CA ARG A 77 -7.92 5.38 16.85
C ARG A 77 -8.07 6.35 18.01
N ARG A 78 -7.46 6.05 19.16
CA ARG A 78 -7.51 6.92 20.35
C ARG A 78 -6.89 8.29 20.06
N GLN A 79 -5.68 8.31 19.49
CA GLN A 79 -5.00 9.54 19.11
C GLN A 79 -5.84 10.37 18.13
N MET A 80 -6.37 9.74 17.07
CA MET A 80 -7.18 10.43 16.07
C MET A 80 -8.50 10.93 16.64
N THR A 81 -9.19 10.13 17.46
CA THR A 81 -10.41 10.56 18.14
C THR A 81 -10.14 11.78 19.02
N GLN A 82 -9.05 11.78 19.80
CA GLN A 82 -8.68 12.93 20.63
C GLN A 82 -8.42 14.20 19.79
N LYS A 83 -7.62 14.09 18.72
CA LYS A 83 -7.33 15.22 17.82
C LYS A 83 -8.61 15.77 17.17
N LEU A 84 -9.45 14.89 16.63
CA LEU A 84 -10.71 15.28 15.99
C LEU A 84 -11.68 15.92 16.99
N THR A 85 -11.74 15.45 18.23
CA THR A 85 -12.55 16.07 19.29
C THR A 85 -12.02 17.45 19.67
N GLN A 86 -10.70 17.60 19.87
CA GLN A 86 -10.08 18.89 20.18
C GLN A 86 -10.33 19.92 19.09
N LYS A 87 -10.38 19.48 17.82
CA LYS A 87 -10.68 20.32 16.67
C LYS A 87 -12.18 20.49 16.40
N GLY A 88 -13.06 19.99 17.26
CA GLY A 88 -14.51 20.16 17.16
C GLY A 88 -15.21 19.28 16.12
N TRP A 89 -14.55 18.27 15.58
CA TRP A 89 -15.06 17.42 14.48
C TRP A 89 -15.83 16.18 14.92
N LEU A 90 -15.74 15.81 16.20
CA LEU A 90 -16.44 14.66 16.79
C LEU A 90 -17.59 15.05 17.73
N ALA A 91 -17.92 16.33 17.86
CA ALA A 91 -19.05 16.76 18.67
C ALA A 91 -20.38 16.31 18.04
N ASP A 92 -21.39 16.04 18.86
CA ASP A 92 -22.74 15.49 18.56
C ASP A 92 -23.59 16.26 17.52
N LYS A 93 -23.00 17.21 16.81
CA LYS A 93 -23.59 18.00 15.73
C LYS A 93 -22.59 18.30 14.61
N ALA A 94 -21.84 17.31 14.12
CA ALA A 94 -21.33 17.37 12.74
C ALA A 94 -22.54 17.28 11.79
N LYS A 95 -23.39 18.32 11.80
CA LYS A 95 -24.29 18.60 10.71
C LYS A 95 -23.37 18.92 9.54
N LEU A 96 -23.54 18.15 8.47
CA LEU A 96 -23.11 18.48 7.13
C LEU A 96 -23.64 19.90 6.83
N VAL A 97 -22.87 20.94 7.14
CA VAL A 97 -23.16 22.28 6.67
C VAL A 97 -22.31 22.43 5.42
N ALA A 98 -22.94 22.23 4.26
CA ALA A 98 -22.41 22.80 3.04
C ALA A 98 -22.37 24.31 3.24
N ASP A 99 -21.17 24.89 3.29
CA ASP A 99 -21.02 26.33 3.16
C ASP A 99 -21.30 26.74 1.70
N GLU A 100 -21.56 28.03 1.50
CA GLU A 100 -21.80 28.63 0.19
C GLU A 100 -20.58 28.54 -0.74
N ASP A 101 -19.42 28.10 -0.22
CA ASP A 101 -18.14 27.95 -0.92
C ASP A 101 -17.90 26.54 -1.51
N GLY A 102 -18.85 25.61 -1.34
CA GLY A 102 -18.79 24.28 -1.96
C GLY A 102 -17.84 23.30 -1.27
N VAL A 103 -17.52 23.51 0.01
CA VAL A 103 -16.78 22.52 0.80
C VAL A 103 -17.73 21.39 1.16
N LEU A 104 -17.74 20.32 0.34
CA LEU A 104 -18.35 19.05 0.72
C LEU A 104 -17.66 18.58 2.00
N GLU A 105 -18.32 18.72 3.14
CA GLU A 105 -17.89 18.06 4.37
C GLU A 105 -17.59 16.59 4.02
N GLY A 106 -16.31 16.23 4.04
CA GLY A 106 -15.89 14.88 3.69
C GLY A 106 -16.69 13.87 4.52
N LYS A 107 -16.85 12.63 4.02
CA LYS A 107 -17.54 11.57 4.78
C LYS A 107 -17.09 11.61 6.25
N GLN A 108 -17.95 11.39 7.22
CA GLN A 108 -17.54 11.46 8.62
C GLN A 108 -16.37 10.49 8.91
N LEU A 109 -15.37 10.91 9.70
CA LEU A 109 -14.29 10.04 10.19
C LEU A 109 -14.78 9.15 11.33
N THR A 110 -15.73 8.28 11.00
CA THR A 110 -16.25 7.30 11.95
C THR A 110 -15.13 6.33 12.40
N PRO A 111 -15.26 5.69 13.57
CA PRO A 111 -14.24 4.73 14.01
C PRO A 111 -14.04 3.56 13.02
N ARG A 112 -15.09 3.18 12.29
CA ARG A 112 -15.00 2.18 11.20
C ARG A 112 -14.14 2.70 10.05
N ARG A 113 -14.30 3.96 9.64
CA ARG A 113 -13.50 4.56 8.58
C ARG A 113 -12.05 4.76 9.00
N LEU A 114 -11.79 5.20 10.23
CA LEU A 114 -10.43 5.29 10.79
C LEU A 114 -9.72 3.93 10.75
N ARG A 115 -10.43 2.84 11.08
CA ARG A 115 -9.88 1.49 10.93
C ARG A 115 -9.50 1.19 9.49
N THR A 116 -10.40 1.42 8.54
CA THR A 116 -10.13 1.16 7.12
C THR A 116 -8.93 1.99 6.61
N ILE A 117 -8.84 3.26 7.00
CA ILE A 117 -7.70 4.12 6.67
C ILE A 117 -6.40 3.53 7.21
N PHE A 118 -6.39 3.15 8.49
CA PHE A 118 -5.22 2.56 9.14
C PHE A 118 -4.81 1.24 8.47
N GLU A 119 -5.72 0.27 8.40
CA GLU A 119 -5.43 -1.07 7.87
C GLU A 119 -4.91 -1.02 6.43
N THR A 120 -5.56 -0.24 5.55
CA THR A 120 -5.16 -0.15 4.14
C THR A 120 -3.81 0.52 3.96
N ASN A 121 -3.55 1.64 4.66
CA ASN A 121 -2.28 2.34 4.51
C ASN A 121 -1.13 1.54 5.12
N MET A 122 -1.31 0.99 6.33
CA MET A 122 -0.28 0.11 6.94
C MET A 122 0.01 -1.11 6.06
N GLN A 123 -1.01 -1.74 5.49
CA GLN A 123 -0.80 -2.89 4.61
C GLN A 123 -0.05 -2.51 3.32
N SER A 124 -0.35 -1.35 2.75
CA SER A 124 0.34 -0.84 1.55
C SER A 124 1.81 -0.56 1.86
N SER A 125 2.09 0.10 2.99
CA SER A 125 3.45 0.36 3.49
C SER A 125 4.25 -0.92 3.68
N TYR A 126 3.70 -1.91 4.39
CA TYR A 126 4.36 -3.21 4.57
C TYR A 126 4.49 -3.98 3.25
N GLY A 127 3.55 -3.82 2.32
CA GLY A 127 3.61 -4.36 0.97
C GLY A 127 4.80 -3.80 0.18
N ALA A 128 4.98 -2.48 0.22
CA ALA A 128 6.06 -1.76 -0.44
C ALA A 128 7.44 -2.15 0.08
N GLY A 129 7.59 -2.25 1.40
CA GLY A 129 8.84 -2.71 2.01
C GLY A 129 9.16 -4.16 1.66
N ARG A 130 8.17 -5.04 1.70
CA ARG A 130 8.34 -6.44 1.28
C ARG A 130 8.75 -6.54 -0.19
N TYR A 131 8.12 -5.76 -1.07
CA TYR A 131 8.46 -5.76 -2.49
C TYR A 131 9.92 -5.36 -2.73
N THR A 132 10.39 -4.31 -2.03
CA THR A 132 11.79 -3.86 -2.13
C THR A 132 12.76 -4.98 -1.74
N GLN A 133 12.52 -5.62 -0.59
CA GLN A 133 13.33 -6.76 -0.13
C GLN A 133 13.32 -7.93 -1.13
N GLN A 134 12.18 -8.17 -1.79
CA GLN A 134 12.04 -9.23 -2.78
C GLN A 134 12.77 -8.90 -4.08
N MET A 135 12.78 -7.64 -4.50
CA MET A 135 13.50 -7.18 -5.69
C MET A 135 15.01 -7.24 -5.48
N GLU A 136 15.51 -6.82 -4.33
CA GLU A 136 16.93 -6.92 -3.98
C GLU A 136 17.41 -8.38 -3.97
N ASN A 137 16.51 -9.31 -3.62
CA ASN A 137 16.77 -10.74 -3.56
C ASN A 137 16.27 -11.50 -4.81
N ALA A 138 15.94 -10.81 -5.90
CA ALA A 138 15.33 -11.43 -7.07
C ALA A 138 16.29 -12.41 -7.77
N ALA A 139 17.60 -12.20 -7.68
CA ALA A 139 18.60 -13.10 -8.26
C ALA A 139 18.56 -14.50 -7.60
N ASP A 140 18.51 -14.57 -6.26
CA ASP A 140 18.52 -15.85 -5.54
C ASP A 140 17.10 -16.43 -5.38
N ARG A 141 16.07 -15.57 -5.41
CA ARG A 141 14.67 -15.94 -5.23
C ARG A 141 13.75 -15.35 -6.31
N PRO A 142 13.93 -15.75 -7.57
CA PRO A 142 13.25 -15.14 -8.72
C PRO A 142 11.78 -15.52 -8.84
N TYR A 143 11.26 -16.45 -8.03
CA TYR A 143 9.87 -16.90 -8.14
C TYR A 143 9.04 -16.37 -6.99
N TRP A 144 7.91 -15.76 -7.31
CA TRP A 144 7.04 -15.12 -6.35
C TRP A 144 5.72 -15.87 -6.28
N THR A 145 5.36 -16.32 -5.08
CA THR A 145 4.11 -17.06 -4.82
C THR A 145 3.12 -16.20 -4.06
N ARG A 146 1.90 -16.09 -4.56
CA ARG A 146 0.73 -15.53 -3.86
C ARG A 146 0.36 -16.42 -2.67
N VAL A 147 0.21 -15.82 -1.50
CA VAL A 147 -0.19 -16.50 -0.26
C VAL A 147 -1.38 -15.76 0.34
N ALA A 148 -2.52 -16.46 0.44
CA ALA A 148 -3.69 -16.00 1.17
C ALA A 148 -3.73 -16.64 2.57
N VAL A 149 -4.52 -16.06 3.49
CA VAL A 149 -4.69 -16.62 4.85
C VAL A 149 -5.55 -17.89 4.84
N MET A 150 -6.39 -18.08 3.81
CA MET A 150 -7.24 -19.26 3.61
C MET A 150 -8.19 -19.53 4.79
N ASP A 151 -8.71 -18.46 5.40
CA ASP A 151 -9.78 -18.52 6.39
C ASP A 151 -11.13 -18.08 5.79
N LEU A 152 -12.21 -18.16 6.58
CA LEU A 152 -13.56 -17.75 6.18
C LEU A 152 -13.70 -16.25 5.83
N ARG A 153 -12.69 -15.44 6.15
CA ARG A 153 -12.65 -14.00 5.86
C ARG A 153 -11.86 -13.70 4.59
N THR A 154 -11.24 -14.70 3.98
CA THR A 154 -10.55 -14.58 2.70
C THR A 154 -11.59 -14.66 1.59
N ARG A 155 -11.62 -13.63 0.73
CA ARG A 155 -12.57 -13.59 -0.38
C ARG A 155 -12.29 -14.72 -1.38
N PRO A 156 -13.31 -15.36 -1.98
CA PRO A 156 -13.11 -16.46 -2.93
C PRO A 156 -12.14 -16.10 -4.07
N ALA A 157 -12.25 -14.90 -4.64
CA ALA A 157 -11.35 -14.43 -5.70
C ALA A 157 -9.87 -14.37 -5.25
N HIS A 158 -9.60 -14.04 -3.98
CA HIS A 158 -8.23 -13.99 -3.46
C HIS A 158 -7.73 -15.39 -3.08
N ALA A 159 -8.61 -16.25 -2.57
CA ALA A 159 -8.31 -17.64 -2.28
C ALA A 159 -7.98 -18.43 -3.57
N ALA A 160 -8.65 -18.12 -4.68
CA ALA A 160 -8.37 -18.71 -6.00
C ALA A 160 -6.94 -18.43 -6.49
N LEU A 161 -6.34 -17.31 -6.09
CA LEU A 161 -4.96 -16.97 -6.40
C LEU A 161 -3.93 -17.60 -5.44
N ASN A 162 -4.36 -18.28 -4.38
CA ASN A 162 -3.43 -18.85 -3.42
C ASN A 162 -2.58 -19.95 -4.09
N GLY A 163 -1.26 -19.80 -4.04
CA GLY A 163 -0.34 -20.72 -4.71
C GLY A 163 0.06 -20.29 -6.11
N LEU A 164 -0.60 -19.30 -6.72
CA LEU A 164 -0.17 -18.72 -8.00
C LEU A 164 1.29 -18.29 -7.84
N THR A 165 2.16 -18.91 -8.64
CA THR A 165 3.58 -18.65 -8.64
C THR A 165 4.02 -18.21 -10.02
N ALA A 166 4.65 -17.05 -10.12
CA ALA A 166 5.21 -16.52 -11.37
C ALA A 166 6.62 -15.98 -11.10
N ARG A 167 7.42 -15.75 -12.14
CA ARG A 167 8.70 -15.05 -11.96
C ARG A 167 8.46 -13.61 -11.50
N TYR A 168 9.42 -13.04 -10.77
CA TYR A 168 9.37 -11.69 -10.21
C TYR A 168 9.12 -10.58 -11.25
N ASP A 169 9.53 -10.82 -12.49
CA ASP A 169 9.39 -9.89 -13.64
C ASP A 169 8.13 -10.15 -14.47
N ASP A 170 7.27 -11.10 -14.07
CA ASP A 170 6.00 -11.31 -14.73
C ASP A 170 5.08 -10.07 -14.59
N PRO A 171 4.45 -9.60 -15.68
CA PRO A 171 3.60 -8.40 -15.67
C PRO A 171 2.48 -8.39 -14.63
N ILE A 172 2.00 -9.54 -14.15
CA ILE A 172 0.94 -9.56 -13.11
C ILE A 172 1.33 -8.81 -11.86
N TRP A 173 2.62 -8.74 -11.52
CA TRP A 173 3.05 -8.09 -10.30
C TRP A 173 2.90 -6.58 -10.36
N GLN A 174 2.63 -5.99 -11.53
CA GLN A 174 2.35 -4.57 -11.66
C GLN A 174 1.00 -4.18 -11.07
N PHE A 175 0.01 -5.09 -11.08
CA PHE A 175 -1.37 -4.78 -10.67
C PHE A 175 -1.99 -5.78 -9.68
N ALA A 176 -1.48 -7.02 -9.58
CA ALA A 176 -1.96 -8.07 -8.69
C ALA A 176 -1.07 -8.30 -7.44
N TYR A 177 -0.06 -7.45 -7.23
CA TYR A 177 0.75 -7.47 -6.03
C TYR A 177 -0.04 -6.87 -4.85
N PRO A 178 -0.21 -7.58 -3.73
CA PRO A 178 -1.10 -7.14 -2.65
C PRO A 178 -0.55 -5.92 -1.86
N PRO A 179 -1.44 -5.08 -1.30
CA PRO A 179 -2.89 -5.28 -1.22
C PRO A 179 -3.61 -4.98 -2.54
N ASP A 180 -4.52 -5.87 -2.89
CA ASP A 180 -5.37 -5.86 -4.09
C ASP A 180 -6.83 -5.56 -3.74
N GLY A 181 -7.08 -5.10 -2.51
CA GLY A 181 -8.41 -4.79 -2.05
C GLY A 181 -8.53 -4.44 -0.57
N TRP A 182 -9.70 -3.92 -0.19
CA TRP A 182 -9.99 -3.54 1.20
C TRP A 182 -9.94 -4.75 2.12
N GLY A 183 -9.24 -4.63 3.25
CA GLY A 183 -9.07 -5.71 4.22
C GLY A 183 -8.39 -6.96 3.66
N CYS A 184 -7.65 -6.83 2.54
CA CYS A 184 -6.82 -7.91 2.03
C CYS A 184 -5.86 -8.38 3.13
N ARG A 185 -5.51 -9.67 3.16
CA ARG A 185 -4.44 -10.19 4.03
C ARG A 185 -3.48 -11.09 3.27
N CYS A 186 -3.51 -10.98 1.93
CA CYS A 186 -2.63 -11.70 1.06
C CYS A 186 -1.23 -11.08 1.10
N ARG A 187 -0.23 -11.89 0.79
CA ARG A 187 1.16 -11.49 0.63
C ARG A 187 1.81 -12.25 -0.51
N VAL A 188 2.94 -11.76 -0.98
CA VAL A 188 3.82 -12.49 -1.89
C VAL A 188 4.98 -13.08 -1.10
N ARG A 189 5.37 -14.31 -1.41
CA ARG A 189 6.55 -14.98 -0.85
C ARG A 189 7.54 -15.27 -1.98
N ALA A 190 8.77 -14.80 -1.84
CA ALA A 190 9.85 -15.15 -2.77
C ALA A 190 10.38 -16.57 -2.51
N ARG A 191 10.70 -17.29 -3.59
CA ARG A 191 11.10 -18.70 -3.65
C ARG A 191 12.34 -18.82 -4.54
N SER A 192 13.28 -19.68 -4.12
CA SER A 192 14.43 -20.04 -4.95
C SER A 192 14.07 -21.11 -5.98
N GLN A 193 14.96 -21.38 -6.94
CA GLN A 193 14.79 -22.53 -7.85
C GLN A 193 14.65 -23.86 -7.09
N SER A 194 15.48 -24.07 -6.06
CA SER A 194 15.40 -25.28 -5.22
C SER A 194 14.04 -25.43 -4.51
N ASP A 195 13.41 -24.32 -4.10
CA ASP A 195 12.04 -24.33 -3.56
C ASP A 195 11.02 -24.78 -4.62
N ILE A 196 11.20 -24.38 -5.88
CA ILE A 196 10.33 -24.76 -6.99
C ILE A 196 10.46 -26.26 -7.28
N ASP A 197 11.69 -26.73 -7.47
CA ASP A 197 11.97 -28.11 -7.84
C ASP A 197 11.59 -29.07 -6.71
N GLY A 198 12.03 -28.77 -5.48
CA GLY A 198 11.84 -29.64 -4.32
C GLY A 198 10.40 -29.74 -3.82
N LYS A 199 9.54 -28.78 -4.16
CA LYS A 199 8.10 -28.80 -3.82
C LYS A 199 7.21 -28.99 -5.03
N SER A 200 7.79 -29.21 -6.21
CA SER A 200 7.09 -29.36 -7.49
C SER A 200 6.07 -28.25 -7.74
N ILE A 201 6.46 -27.00 -7.43
CA ILE A 201 5.57 -25.84 -7.61
C ILE A 201 5.51 -25.50 -9.10
N SER A 202 4.31 -25.46 -9.67
CA SER A 202 4.13 -24.99 -11.05
C SER A 202 4.37 -23.48 -11.15
N VAL A 203 5.27 -23.08 -12.05
CA VAL A 203 5.50 -21.67 -12.39
C VAL A 203 4.58 -21.32 -13.56
N TRP A 204 3.69 -20.38 -13.32
CA TRP A 204 2.74 -19.83 -14.29
C TRP A 204 3.30 -18.55 -14.92
N SER A 205 2.87 -18.25 -16.15
CA SER A 205 3.17 -17.00 -16.85
C SER A 205 1.88 -16.34 -17.31
N SER A 206 1.85 -15.02 -17.23
CA SER A 206 0.70 -14.22 -17.69
C SER A 206 0.61 -14.02 -19.18
N GLU A 207 1.62 -14.44 -19.94
CA GLU A 207 1.58 -14.38 -21.39
C GLU A 207 0.34 -15.09 -21.93
N GLY A 208 -0.45 -14.40 -22.77
CA GLY A 208 -1.71 -14.90 -23.31
C GLY A 208 -2.88 -14.98 -22.33
N HIS A 209 -2.71 -14.57 -21.07
CA HIS A 209 -3.74 -14.61 -20.03
C HIS A 209 -4.19 -13.22 -19.55
N LEU A 210 -3.51 -12.16 -19.97
CA LEU A 210 -3.88 -10.77 -19.67
C LEU A 210 -5.02 -10.30 -20.57
N GLU A 211 -5.99 -9.61 -19.98
CA GLU A 211 -7.08 -8.95 -20.69
C GLU A 211 -7.45 -7.63 -20.02
N THR A 212 -8.00 -6.68 -20.78
CA THR A 212 -8.58 -5.45 -20.23
C THR A 212 -10.08 -5.65 -20.09
N VAL A 213 -10.65 -5.30 -18.93
CA VAL A 213 -12.09 -5.42 -18.67
C VAL A 213 -12.66 -4.15 -18.07
N GLN A 214 -13.96 -3.96 -18.23
CA GLN A 214 -14.69 -2.87 -17.58
C GLN A 214 -15.06 -3.27 -16.15
N GLN A 215 -14.58 -2.50 -15.18
CA GLN A 215 -14.88 -2.64 -13.76
C GLN A 215 -15.78 -1.51 -13.29
N ALA A 216 -16.80 -1.83 -12.49
CA ALA A 216 -17.65 -0.82 -11.86
C ALA A 216 -16.84 0.15 -10.98
N TRP A 217 -17.11 1.44 -11.13
CA TRP A 217 -16.43 2.55 -10.47
C TRP A 217 -17.43 3.47 -9.78
N GLY A 218 -18.20 2.92 -8.84
CA GLY A 218 -19.31 3.63 -8.19
C GLY A 218 -20.67 3.24 -8.79
N PRO A 219 -21.74 4.02 -8.51
CA PRO A 219 -23.10 3.62 -8.86
C PRO A 219 -23.42 3.62 -10.36
N GLN A 220 -22.77 4.49 -11.15
CA GLN A 220 -23.11 4.71 -12.56
C GLN A 220 -21.90 4.63 -13.50
N ASP A 221 -20.69 4.61 -12.97
CA ASP A 221 -19.47 4.69 -13.78
C ASP A 221 -18.76 3.35 -13.86
N THR A 222 -17.95 3.19 -14.92
CA THR A 222 -17.03 2.07 -15.09
C THR A 222 -15.65 2.59 -15.48
N ARG A 223 -14.63 1.79 -15.23
CA ARG A 223 -13.25 2.07 -15.64
C ARG A 223 -12.61 0.83 -16.27
N GLU A 224 -11.73 1.05 -17.22
CA GLU A 224 -10.91 -0.02 -17.78
C GLU A 224 -9.81 -0.41 -16.79
N VAL A 225 -9.68 -1.70 -16.54
CA VAL A 225 -8.64 -2.26 -15.65
C VAL A 225 -7.97 -3.46 -16.27
N GLN A 226 -6.70 -3.65 -15.93
CA GLN A 226 -5.97 -4.88 -16.22
C GLN A 226 -6.55 -6.04 -15.40
N ALA A 227 -6.74 -7.17 -16.07
CA ALA A 227 -7.25 -8.41 -15.52
C ALA A 227 -6.42 -9.58 -16.03
N PHE A 228 -6.54 -10.73 -15.38
CA PHE A 228 -5.96 -11.96 -15.90
C PHE A 228 -6.83 -13.17 -15.61
N ARG A 229 -6.72 -14.20 -16.44
CA ARG A 229 -7.35 -15.49 -16.20
C ARG A 229 -6.38 -16.46 -15.55
N TYR A 230 -6.79 -17.02 -14.43
CA TYR A 230 -6.06 -18.05 -13.72
C TYR A 230 -7.01 -19.19 -13.35
N ASN A 231 -6.65 -20.42 -13.71
CA ASN A 231 -7.51 -21.61 -13.56
C ASN A 231 -8.93 -21.41 -14.11
N GLY A 232 -9.04 -20.73 -15.26
CA GLY A 232 -10.33 -20.44 -15.92
C GLY A 232 -11.15 -19.32 -15.27
N GLN A 233 -10.71 -18.76 -14.14
CA GLN A 233 -11.39 -17.66 -13.46
C GLN A 233 -10.75 -16.31 -13.82
N LEU A 234 -11.59 -15.33 -14.15
CA LEU A 234 -11.16 -13.96 -14.33
C LEU A 234 -10.90 -13.31 -12.98
N TYR A 235 -9.75 -12.67 -12.83
CA TYR A 235 -9.39 -11.91 -11.65
C TYR A 235 -9.15 -10.43 -11.99
N THR A 236 -9.76 -9.55 -11.20
CA THR A 236 -9.46 -8.12 -11.16
C THR A 236 -9.21 -7.68 -9.71
N PRO A 237 -8.19 -6.84 -9.45
CA PRO A 237 -8.06 -6.14 -8.18
C PRO A 237 -9.30 -5.27 -7.91
N ASP A 238 -9.62 -5.00 -6.64
CA ASP A 238 -10.74 -4.13 -6.29
C ASP A 238 -10.57 -2.71 -6.86
N ALA A 239 -11.70 -2.01 -7.02
CA ALA A 239 -11.71 -0.58 -7.32
C ALA A 239 -10.85 0.23 -6.32
N GLY A 240 -9.88 0.98 -6.84
CA GLY A 240 -8.92 1.81 -6.09
C GLY A 240 -7.62 1.09 -5.78
N PHE A 241 -7.57 -0.19 -6.14
CA PHE A 241 -6.38 -1.04 -6.17
C PHE A 241 -6.05 -1.34 -7.64
N GLY A 242 -5.05 -2.17 -7.87
CA GLY A 242 -4.54 -2.47 -9.22
C GLY A 242 -3.24 -1.78 -9.57
N HIS A 243 -2.49 -1.35 -8.57
CA HIS A 243 -1.10 -0.92 -8.70
C HIS A 243 -0.27 -1.63 -7.64
N ASN A 244 1.00 -1.90 -7.95
CA ASN A 244 1.94 -2.45 -6.99
C ASN A 244 2.37 -1.35 -6.00
N PRO A 245 2.15 -1.51 -4.69
CA PRO A 245 2.54 -0.51 -3.69
C PRO A 245 4.06 -0.30 -3.60
N GLY A 246 4.86 -1.28 -4.02
CA GLY A 246 6.32 -1.21 -4.01
C GLY A 246 6.96 -0.71 -5.29
N GLN A 247 6.19 -0.62 -6.39
CA GLN A 247 6.64 0.09 -7.58
C GLN A 247 6.34 1.57 -7.42
N GLY A 248 7.29 2.39 -7.88
CA GLY A 248 7.44 3.80 -7.55
C GLY A 248 6.15 4.62 -7.38
N TRP A 249 6.20 5.59 -6.47
CA TRP A 249 5.10 6.49 -6.17
C TRP A 249 4.57 7.17 -7.41
N LEU A 250 5.41 7.56 -8.38
CA LEU A 250 4.98 8.21 -9.63
C LEU A 250 4.01 7.37 -10.47
N ALA A 251 4.30 6.08 -10.65
CA ALA A 251 3.45 5.18 -11.44
C ALA A 251 2.09 4.99 -10.78
N GLY A 252 2.07 4.80 -9.45
CA GLY A 252 0.83 4.73 -8.69
C GLY A 252 0.13 6.08 -8.53
N LEU A 253 0.87 7.20 -8.49
CA LEU A 253 0.33 8.54 -8.28
C LEU A 253 -0.43 9.00 -9.50
N GLY A 254 0.12 8.82 -10.71
CA GLY A 254 -0.58 9.16 -11.96
C GLY A 254 -1.94 8.46 -12.02
N GLN A 255 -1.98 7.16 -11.73
CA GLN A 255 -3.22 6.37 -11.74
C GLN A 255 -4.18 6.81 -10.62
N ARG A 256 -3.70 7.05 -9.40
CA ARG A 256 -4.54 7.51 -8.28
C ARG A 256 -5.04 8.95 -8.45
N LEU A 257 -4.25 9.83 -9.05
CA LEU A 257 -4.65 11.21 -9.37
C LEU A 257 -5.67 11.21 -10.49
N MET A 258 -5.47 10.41 -11.54
CA MET A 258 -6.47 10.21 -12.60
C MET A 258 -7.78 9.65 -12.03
N ASP A 259 -7.71 8.59 -11.22
CA ASP A 259 -8.85 7.98 -10.51
C ASP A 259 -9.60 8.98 -9.62
N ARG A 260 -8.90 9.97 -9.05
CA ARG A 260 -9.52 11.03 -8.23
C ARG A 260 -10.04 12.18 -9.08
N SER A 261 -9.36 12.56 -10.16
CA SER A 261 -9.76 13.66 -11.03
C SER A 261 -11.01 13.38 -11.85
N THR A 262 -11.28 12.11 -12.16
CA THR A 262 -12.50 11.71 -12.87
C THR A 262 -13.76 11.91 -12.03
N ASN A 263 -13.64 11.86 -10.69
CA ASN A 263 -14.78 11.91 -9.77
C ASN A 263 -14.81 13.16 -8.86
N ALA A 264 -13.76 13.97 -8.86
CA ALA A 264 -13.68 15.17 -8.04
C ALA A 264 -13.84 16.43 -8.91
N PRO A 265 -14.50 17.50 -8.43
CA PRO A 265 -14.50 18.78 -9.12
C PRO A 265 -13.06 19.22 -9.46
N PRO A 266 -12.79 19.87 -10.62
CA PRO A 266 -11.43 20.16 -11.07
C PRO A 266 -10.55 20.91 -10.05
N GLN A 267 -11.14 21.82 -9.28
CA GLN A 267 -10.46 22.52 -8.19
C GLN A 267 -10.01 21.56 -7.08
N MET A 268 -10.81 20.55 -6.74
CA MET A 268 -10.50 19.53 -5.73
C MET A 268 -9.41 18.57 -6.20
N ALA A 269 -9.42 18.21 -7.49
CA ALA A 269 -8.35 17.45 -8.10
C ALA A 269 -7.02 18.23 -8.06
N ALA A 270 -7.05 19.51 -8.44
CA ALA A 270 -5.87 20.39 -8.42
C ALA A 270 -5.30 20.59 -7.01
N LEU A 271 -6.16 20.80 -5.99
CA LEU A 271 -5.74 20.90 -4.59
C LEU A 271 -5.11 19.59 -4.09
N ALA A 272 -5.68 18.44 -4.44
CA ALA A 272 -5.11 17.14 -4.07
C ALA A 272 -3.73 16.90 -4.72
N VAL A 273 -3.56 17.30 -5.99
CA VAL A 273 -2.27 17.26 -6.70
C VAL A 273 -1.27 18.20 -6.04
N GLN A 274 -1.64 19.47 -5.83
CA GLN A 274 -0.78 20.48 -5.25
C GLN A 274 -0.29 20.09 -3.85
N HIS A 275 -1.19 19.58 -3.00
CA HIS A 275 -0.83 19.07 -1.68
C HIS A 275 0.09 17.84 -1.75
N THR A 276 -0.10 16.97 -2.74
CA THR A 276 0.77 15.80 -2.92
C THR A 276 2.19 16.23 -3.29
N LEU A 277 2.32 17.30 -4.08
CA LEU A 277 3.59 17.83 -4.55
C LEU A 277 4.26 18.80 -3.56
N SER A 278 3.58 19.31 -2.54
CA SER A 278 4.19 20.22 -1.55
C SER A 278 4.95 19.51 -0.43
N GLU A 279 5.03 18.19 -0.48
CA GLU A 279 5.42 17.35 0.64
C GLU A 279 6.83 16.79 0.45
N PRO A 280 7.82 17.14 1.29
CA PRO A 280 9.24 16.85 1.06
C PRO A 280 9.53 15.37 0.82
N GLN A 281 9.01 14.48 1.67
CA GLN A 281 9.22 13.03 1.53
C GLN A 281 8.57 12.45 0.26
N LEU A 282 7.43 13.01 -0.16
CA LEU A 282 6.75 12.59 -1.40
C LEU A 282 7.49 13.12 -2.62
N LEU A 283 7.97 14.36 -2.57
CA LEU A 283 8.85 14.95 -3.57
C LEU A 283 10.15 14.16 -3.71
N ASP A 284 10.75 13.71 -2.61
CA ASP A 284 11.94 12.87 -2.62
C ASP A 284 11.65 11.51 -3.27
N ALA A 285 10.52 10.87 -2.92
CA ALA A 285 10.09 9.63 -3.55
C ALA A 285 9.88 9.81 -5.07
N ILE A 286 9.16 10.86 -5.47
CA ILE A 286 8.93 11.24 -6.88
C ILE A 286 10.26 11.45 -7.60
N THR A 287 11.15 12.24 -7.00
CA THR A 287 12.45 12.58 -7.58
C THR A 287 13.32 11.34 -7.71
N SER A 288 13.31 10.45 -6.72
CA SER A 288 14.04 9.18 -6.76
C SER A 288 13.55 8.26 -7.87
N ASP A 289 12.23 8.15 -8.04
CA ASP A 289 11.62 7.33 -9.09
C ASP A 289 11.86 7.93 -10.47
N MET A 290 11.79 9.26 -10.61
CA MET A 290 12.08 9.97 -11.85
C MET A 290 13.54 9.81 -12.27
N ARG A 291 14.48 9.92 -11.31
CA ARG A 291 15.90 9.62 -11.55
C ARG A 291 16.11 8.17 -11.99
N ARG A 292 15.45 7.21 -11.33
CA ARG A 292 15.54 5.79 -11.70
C ARG A 292 15.01 5.56 -13.12
N PHE A 293 13.86 6.14 -13.45
CA PHE A 293 13.27 6.06 -14.79
C PHE A 293 14.21 6.63 -15.85
N VAL A 294 14.78 7.81 -15.63
CA VAL A 294 15.75 8.44 -16.53
C VAL A 294 16.98 7.55 -16.73
N ASN A 295 17.53 7.02 -15.64
CA ASN A 295 18.71 6.14 -15.68
C ASN A 295 18.44 4.78 -16.36
N GLN A 296 17.19 4.33 -16.37
CA GLN A 296 16.79 3.07 -17.01
C GLN A 296 16.35 3.25 -18.47
N SER A 297 15.97 4.47 -18.87
CA SER A 297 15.33 4.76 -20.16
C SER A 297 16.25 5.48 -21.14
N LEU A 298 17.36 6.07 -20.67
CA LEU A 298 18.38 6.64 -21.53
C LEU A 298 19.53 5.63 -21.69
N PRO A 299 19.89 5.21 -22.92
CA PRO A 299 21.11 4.43 -23.12
C PRO A 299 22.31 5.31 -22.76
N ALA A 300 23.34 4.66 -22.19
CA ALA A 300 24.62 5.29 -21.85
C ALA A 300 25.31 5.91 -23.08
#